data_AF-A0A4D4KV51-F1
#
_entry.id   AF-A0A4D4KV51-F1
#
_cell.length_a   1.000
_cell.length_b   1.000
_cell.length_c   1.000
_cell.angle_alpha   90.00
_cell.angle_beta   90.00
_cell.angle_gamma   90.00
#
_symmetry.space_group_name_H-M   'P 1'
#
loop_
_entity.id
_entity.type
_entity.pdbx_description
1 polymer ?
#
loop_
_entity_poly.entity_id
_entity_poly.type
_entity_poly.pdbx_seq_one_letter_code
_entity_poly.pdbx_strand_id
1 'polypeptide(L)'
;MAGDAPARPEDGVSDVVRRYRATVERANKVLDACADLGAPLPRAGRPGPAPSVRWALTHMIEETGRHAGHADILRELIDGSTGR
;
A
#
# COMPACT_ATOMS: atom_id res chain seq x y z
N MET A 1 12.78 7.40 5.25
CA MET A 1 11.34 7.49 4.91
C MET A 1 10.57 7.41 6.21
N ALA A 2 10.10 8.54 6.76
CA ALA A 2 9.19 8.48 7.89
C ALA A 2 7.90 7.80 7.41
N GLY A 3 7.49 6.71 8.05
CA GLY A 3 6.22 6.05 7.73
C GLY A 3 5.07 7.03 7.95
N ASP A 4 4.05 6.98 7.09
CA ASP A 4 2.86 7.79 7.28
C ASP A 4 2.26 7.46 8.66
N ALA A 5 1.89 8.48 9.43
CA ALA A 5 1.37 8.26 10.78
C ALA A 5 0.06 7.46 10.68
N PRO A 6 -0.17 6.50 11.60
CA PRO A 6 -1.41 5.73 11.60
C PRO A 6 -2.61 6.68 11.70
N ALA A 7 -3.75 6.25 11.14
CA ALA A 7 -5.01 6.98 11.28
C ALA A 7 -5.34 7.16 12.77
N ARG A 8 -5.75 8.37 13.14
CA ARG A 8 -6.12 8.75 14.50
C ARG A 8 -7.64 8.81 14.63
N PRO A 9 -8.20 8.75 15.85
CA PRO A 9 -9.66 8.80 16.05
C PRO A 9 -10.33 10.05 15.47
N GLU A 10 -9.61 11.16 15.39
CA GLU A 10 -10.11 12.42 14.82
C GLU A 10 -10.04 12.47 13.28
N ASP A 11 -9.36 11.54 12.62
CA ASP A 11 -9.21 11.55 11.17
C ASP A 11 -10.50 11.10 10.48
N GLY A 12 -10.99 11.92 9.54
CA GLY A 12 -12.12 11.55 8.71
C GLY A 12 -11.74 10.54 7.62
N VAL A 13 -12.73 9.84 7.06
CA VAL A 13 -12.54 8.93 5.92
C VAL A 13 -11.82 9.63 4.76
N SER A 14 -12.22 10.86 4.44
CA SER A 14 -11.59 11.68 3.40
C SER A 14 -10.11 11.94 3.67
N ASP A 15 -9.70 12.08 4.93
CA ASP A 15 -8.30 12.31 5.30
C ASP A 15 -7.45 11.06 5.11
N VAL A 16 -8.01 9.90 5.46
CA VAL A 16 -7.37 8.60 5.24
C VAL A 16 -7.22 8.33 3.74
N VAL A 17 -8.29 8.51 2.95
CA VAL A 17 -8.25 8.30 1.49
C VAL A 17 -7.26 9.26 0.82
N ARG A 18 -7.23 10.53 1.23
CA ARG A 18 -6.30 11.53 0.72
C ARG A 18 -4.84 11.15 1.02
N ARG A 19 -4.52 10.73 2.24
CA ARG A 19 -3.16 10.27 2.61
C ARG A 19 -2.75 9.02 1.84
N TYR A 20 -3.66 8.06 1.68
CA TYR A 20 -3.43 6.87 0.87
C TYR A 20 -3.07 7.25 -0.58
N ARG A 21 -3.88 8.09 -1.23
CA ARG A 21 -3.62 8.57 -2.61
C ARG A 21 -2.30 9.33 -2.72
N ALA A 22 -2.00 10.22 -1.77
CA ALA A 22 -0.73 10.93 -1.74
C ALA A 22 0.48 9.97 -1.59
N THR A 23 0.33 8.88 -0.83
CA THR A 23 1.34 7.84 -0.71
C THR A 23 1.52 7.06 -2.02
N VAL A 24 0.44 6.71 -2.70
CA VAL A 24 0.48 6.08 -4.03
C VAL A 24 1.18 6.99 -5.04
N GLU A 25 0.85 8.28 -5.09
CA GLU A 25 1.51 9.23 -5.99
C GLU A 25 3.02 9.34 -5.72
N ARG A 26 3.43 9.36 -4.45
CA ARG A 26 4.86 9.35 -4.09
C ARG A 26 5.53 8.05 -4.52
N ALA A 27 4.90 6.91 -4.31
CA ALA A 27 5.42 5.61 -4.73
C ALA A 27 5.56 5.55 -6.26
N ASN A 28 4.55 6.01 -7.00
CA ASN A 28 4.59 6.06 -8.47
C ASN A 28 5.75 6.91 -8.98
N LYS A 29 5.99 8.10 -8.40
CA LYS A 29 7.15 8.93 -8.77
C LYS A 29 8.49 8.21 -8.58
N VAL A 30 8.62 7.37 -7.55
CA VAL A 30 9.81 6.55 -7.32
C VAL A 30 9.92 5.43 -8.35
N LEU A 31 8.80 4.77 -8.67
CA LEU A 31 8.73 3.70 -9.66
C LEU A 31 9.01 4.21 -11.09
N ASP A 32 8.48 5.38 -11.46
CA ASP A 32 8.70 6.00 -12.77
C ASP A 32 10.18 6.36 -13.01
N ALA A 33 10.92 6.66 -11.93
CA ALA A 33 12.35 6.93 -11.97
C ALA A 33 13.21 5.66 -11.83
N CYS A 34 12.61 4.49 -11.66
CA CYS A 34 13.32 3.24 -11.44
C CYS A 34 13.77 2.62 -12.77
N ALA A 35 15.07 2.69 -13.05
CA ALA A 35 15.64 2.12 -14.28
C ALA A 35 15.74 0.58 -14.26
N ASP A 36 15.78 -0.04 -13.07
CA ASP A 36 15.92 -1.48 -12.91
C ASP A 36 15.05 -2.01 -11.76
N LEU A 37 13.97 -2.73 -12.11
CA LEU A 37 13.10 -3.37 -11.13
C LEU A 37 13.76 -4.58 -10.42
N GLY A 38 14.88 -5.10 -10.94
CA GLY A 38 15.69 -6.13 -10.31
C GLY A 38 16.56 -5.61 -9.17
N ALA A 39 16.79 -4.30 -9.11
CA ALA A 39 17.65 -3.68 -8.11
C ALA A 39 17.12 -3.92 -6.68
N PRO A 40 18.01 -4.12 -5.69
CA PRO A 40 17.62 -4.30 -4.30
C PRO A 40 17.09 -2.99 -3.71
N LEU A 41 16.05 -3.09 -2.88
CA LEU A 41 15.56 -1.96 -2.11
C LEU A 41 16.58 -1.53 -1.05
N PRO A 42 16.67 -0.22 -0.73
CA PRO A 42 17.43 0.25 0.42
C PRO A 42 16.89 -0.38 1.70
N ARG A 43 17.72 -1.16 2.39
CA ARG A 43 17.36 -1.86 3.63
C ARG A 43 18.37 -1.54 4.72
N ALA A 44 17.93 -0.84 5.76
CA ALA A 44 18.74 -0.59 6.94
C ALA A 44 18.48 -1.65 8.03
N GLY A 45 19.55 -2.19 8.62
CA GLY A 45 19.51 -2.82 9.94
C GLY A 45 18.83 -4.19 10.06
N ARG A 46 18.59 -4.93 8.96
CA ARG A 46 18.10 -6.31 9.06
C ARG A 46 18.94 -7.28 8.21
N PRO A 47 19.31 -8.46 8.75
CA PRO A 47 20.09 -9.47 8.05
C PRO A 47 19.33 -10.08 6.85
N GLY A 48 20.08 -10.63 5.91
CA GLY A 48 19.56 -11.26 4.68
C GLY A 48 19.51 -10.32 3.47
N PRO A 49 19.37 -10.88 2.25
CA PRO A 49 19.30 -10.08 1.02
C PRO A 49 18.09 -9.15 1.05
N ALA A 50 18.28 -7.92 0.56
CA ALA A 50 17.17 -6.99 0.39
C ALA A 50 16.26 -7.47 -0.75
N PRO A 51 14.93 -7.34 -0.62
CA PRO A 51 14.02 -7.65 -1.71
C PRO A 51 14.26 -6.70 -2.89
N SER A 52 14.00 -7.17 -4.11
CA SER A 52 14.03 -6.30 -5.29
C SER A 52 12.83 -5.35 -5.34
N VAL A 53 12.94 -4.29 -6.12
CA VAL A 53 11.81 -3.38 -6.40
C VAL A 53 10.62 -4.16 -6.99
N ARG A 54 10.89 -5.11 -7.89
CA ARG A 54 9.87 -6.01 -8.45
C ARG A 54 9.14 -6.79 -7.36
N TRP A 55 9.88 -7.42 -6.46
CA TRP A 55 9.28 -8.18 -5.36
C TRP A 55 8.37 -7.28 -4.52
N ALA A 56 8.85 -6.08 -4.18
CA ALA A 56 8.08 -5.15 -3.37
C ALA A 56 6.81 -4.68 -4.07
N LEU A 57 6.87 -4.40 -5.37
CA LEU A 57 5.70 -3.99 -6.15
C LEU A 57 4.65 -5.10 -6.20
N THR A 58 5.05 -6.33 -6.53
CA THR A 58 4.13 -7.48 -6.53
C THR A 58 3.53 -7.72 -5.15
N HIS A 59 4.34 -7.64 -4.10
CA HIS A 59 3.87 -7.78 -2.72
C HIS A 59 2.82 -6.72 -2.35
N MET A 60 3.02 -5.45 -2.74
CA MET A 60 2.07 -4.38 -2.48
C MET A 60 0.74 -4.56 -3.24
N ILE A 61 0.78 -5.11 -4.46
CA ILE A 61 -0.43 -5.45 -5.22
C ILE A 61 -1.22 -6.55 -4.51
N GLU A 62 -0.55 -7.62 -4.09
CA GLU A 62 -1.18 -8.73 -3.35
C GLU A 62 -1.80 -8.27 -2.03
N GLU A 63 -1.06 -7.47 -1.25
CA GLU A 63 -1.53 -6.94 0.03
C GLU A 63 -2.73 -6.00 -0.16
N THR A 64 -2.70 -5.15 -1.19
CA THR A 64 -3.82 -4.27 -1.53
C THR A 64 -5.05 -5.09 -1.93
N GLY A 65 -4.89 -6.13 -2.73
CA GLY A 65 -5.97 -7.03 -3.12
C GLY A 65 -6.60 -7.75 -1.92
N ARG A 66 -5.78 -8.26 -0.99
CA ARG A 66 -6.25 -8.91 0.25
C ARG A 66 -7.09 -7.94 1.09
N HIS A 67 -6.63 -6.71 1.27
CA HIS A 67 -7.37 -5.70 2.02
C HIS A 67 -8.64 -5.23 1.32
N ALA A 68 -8.62 -5.09 0.00
CA ALA A 68 -9.81 -4.77 -0.78
C ALA A 68 -10.88 -5.85 -0.61
N GLY A 69 -10.51 -7.13 -0.65
CA GLY A 69 -11.42 -8.24 -0.40
C GLY A 69 -12.02 -8.21 1.01
N HIS A 70 -11.21 -7.95 2.04
CA HIS A 70 -11.73 -7.79 3.41
C HIS A 70 -12.69 -6.59 3.53
N ALA A 71 -12.37 -5.47 2.89
CA ALA A 71 -13.21 -4.28 2.90
C ALA A 71 -14.54 -4.51 2.17
N ASP A 72 -14.54 -5.29 1.09
CA ASP A 72 -15.77 -5.65 0.38
C ASP A 72 -16.66 -6.54 1.24
N ILE A 73 -16.12 -7.57 1.92
CA ILE A 73 -16.90 -8.38 2.88
C ILE A 73 -17.54 -7.50 3.96
N LEU A 74 -16.79 -6.55 4.53
CA LEU A 74 -17.34 -5.62 5.51
C LEU A 74 -18.46 -4.76 4.92
N ARG A 75 -18.30 -4.27 3.68
CA ARG A 75 -19.35 -3.53 2.97
C ARG A 75 -20.59 -4.41 2.77
N GLU A 76 -20.44 -5.64 2.29
CA GLU A 76 -21.54 -6.61 2.10
C GLU A 76 -22.32 -6.87 3.39
N LEU A 77 -21.62 -6.99 4.52
CA LEU A 77 -22.24 -7.19 5.84
C LEU A 77 -22.98 -5.94 6.34
N ILE A 78 -22.54 -4.75 5.96
CA ILE A 78 -23.16 -3.48 6.36
C ILE A 78 -24.39 -3.16 5.50
N ASP A 79 -24.30 -3.36 4.18
CA ASP A 79 -25.34 -2.94 3.22
C ASP A 79 -26.26 -4.07 2.74
N GLY A 80 -25.93 -5.33 3.04
CA GLY A 80 -26.72 -6.52 2.68
C GLY A 80 -26.68 -6.93 1.21
N SER A 81 -25.83 -6.29 0.38
CA SER A 81 -25.72 -6.54 -1.06
C SER A 81 -24.40 -7.23 -1.43
N THR A 82 -24.46 -8.33 -2.18
CA THR A 82 -23.28 -9.14 -2.55
C THR A 82 -22.86 -8.99 -4.02
N GLY A 83 -21.57 -9.15 -4.32
CA GLY A 83 -21.04 -9.42 -5.66
C GLY A 83 -21.13 -8.29 -6.71
N ARG A 84 -20.66 -7.08 -6.38
CA ARG A 84 -20.51 -5.98 -7.35
C ARG A 84 -19.24 -6.06 -8.18
#